data_AF-A0A7K3CRJ4-F1
#
_entry.id   AF-A0A7K3CRJ4-F1
#
_cell.length_a   1.000
_cell.length_b   1.000
_cell.length_c   1.000
_cell.angle_alpha   90.00
_cell.angle_beta   90.00
_cell.angle_gamma   90.00
#
_symmetry.space_group_name_H-M   'P 1'
#
loop_
_entity.id
_entity.type
_entity.pdbx_description
1 polymer ?
#
loop_
_entity_poly.entity_id
_entity_poly.type
_entity_poly.pdbx_seq_one_letter_code
_entity_poly.pdbx_strand_id
1 'polypeptide(L)'
;MTLQKPPELFGRREAIAAVESLVGRVRDGHGGALVLTAPPGLGRTALVEYARGICGTVPSVQAAGPARLAVYGEDRPRLVCADDVHRWDAASRSALAADLRRMPGPAPVAVLLTVAEHRVGADEFAGLATLRLGPLDDG
;
A
#
# COMPACT_ATOMS: atom_id res chain seq x y z
N MET A 1 -0.60 10.05 23.14
CA MET A 1 -0.44 9.40 21.82
C MET A 1 -0.69 7.92 22.02
N THR A 2 -1.86 7.43 21.59
CA THR A 2 -2.21 6.01 21.72
C THR A 2 -1.50 5.27 20.59
N LEU A 3 -0.46 4.50 20.90
CA LEU A 3 0.03 3.45 20.01
C LEU A 3 -1.12 2.45 19.86
N GLN A 4 -1.93 2.62 18.81
CA GLN A 4 -2.94 1.62 18.51
C GLN A 4 -2.20 0.36 18.06
N LYS A 5 -2.30 -0.69 18.89
CA LYS A 5 -1.90 -2.04 18.52
C LYS A 5 -2.57 -2.33 17.16
N PRO A 6 -1.81 -2.76 16.14
CA PRO A 6 -2.37 -3.01 14.82
C PRO A 6 -3.50 -4.04 14.95
N PRO A 7 -4.59 -3.91 14.17
CA PRO A 7 -5.74 -4.82 14.25
C PRO A 7 -5.27 -6.27 14.06
N GLU A 8 -5.78 -7.19 14.87
CA GLU A 8 -5.46 -8.63 14.73
C GLU A 8 -6.09 -9.13 13.42
N LEU A 9 -5.24 -9.42 12.43
CA LEU A 9 -5.64 -9.94 11.13
C LEU A 9 -5.66 -11.47 11.19
N PHE A 10 -6.84 -12.05 11.39
CA PHE A 10 -7.05 -13.50 11.31
C PHE A 10 -7.01 -13.97 9.86
N GLY A 11 -6.45 -15.16 9.59
CA GLY A 11 -6.54 -15.84 8.28
C GLY A 11 -5.96 -15.09 7.08
N ARG A 12 -4.87 -14.32 7.27
CA ARG A 12 -4.28 -13.47 6.21
C ARG A 12 -2.76 -13.55 6.16
N ARG A 13 -2.18 -14.75 6.29
CA ARG A 13 -0.71 -14.88 6.46
C ARG A 13 0.09 -14.30 5.29
N GLU A 14 -0.33 -14.54 4.06
CA GLU A 14 0.38 -14.01 2.87
C GLU A 14 0.29 -12.48 2.78
N ALA A 15 -0.88 -11.92 3.09
CA ALA A 15 -1.08 -10.47 3.08
C ALA A 15 -0.30 -9.77 4.19
N ILE A 16 -0.29 -10.35 5.38
CA ILE A 16 0.51 -9.88 6.51
C ILE A 16 1.99 -9.93 6.14
N ALA A 17 2.48 -11.05 5.62
CA ALA A 17 3.88 -11.22 5.24
C ALA A 17 4.31 -10.23 4.14
N ALA A 18 3.47 -9.98 3.14
CA ALA A 18 3.76 -9.01 2.08
C ALA A 18 3.83 -7.57 2.63
N VAL A 19 2.92 -7.20 3.54
CA VAL A 19 2.92 -5.90 4.20
C VAL A 19 4.14 -5.74 5.11
N GLU A 20 4.47 -6.76 5.90
CA GLU A 20 5.66 -6.77 6.77
C GLU A 20 6.95 -6.66 5.96
N SER A 21 7.04 -7.38 4.83
CA SER A 21 8.18 -7.28 3.91
C SER A 21 8.31 -5.87 3.34
N LEU A 22 7.20 -5.24 2.92
CA LEU A 22 7.22 -3.86 2.42
C LEU A 22 7.70 -2.86 3.49
N VAL A 23 7.19 -2.99 4.72
CA VAL A 23 7.56 -2.12 5.85
C VAL A 23 9.03 -2.34 6.26
N GLY A 24 9.50 -3.59 6.26
CA GLY A 24 10.90 -3.94 6.50
C GLY A 24 11.83 -3.25 5.50
N ARG A 25 11.53 -3.38 4.20
CA ARG A 25 12.32 -2.72 3.15
C ARG A 25 12.46 -1.21 3.35
N VAL A 26 11.36 -0.53 3.68
CA VAL A 26 11.41 0.93 3.90
C VAL A 26 12.25 1.30 5.11
N ARG A 27 12.21 0.52 6.18
CA ARG A 27 13.09 0.72 7.34
C ARG A 27 14.55 0.56 6.98
N ASP A 28 14.85 -0.37 6.08
CA ASP A 28 16.20 -0.62 5.57
C ASP A 28 16.64 0.43 4.52
N GLY A 29 15.84 1.48 4.29
CA GLY A 29 16.15 2.53 3.33
C GLY A 29 15.76 2.20 1.89
N HIS A 30 14.98 1.15 1.66
CA HIS A 30 14.59 0.72 0.32
C HIS A 30 13.13 1.05 0.03
N GLY A 31 12.87 1.69 -1.11
CA GLY A 31 11.52 1.94 -1.60
C GLY A 31 10.83 0.69 -2.14
N GLY A 32 9.53 0.80 -2.39
CA GLY A 32 8.77 -0.25 -3.06
C GLY A 32 7.27 0.04 -3.12
N ALA A 33 6.56 -0.71 -3.94
CA ALA A 33 5.11 -0.61 -4.05
C ALA A 33 4.45 -1.98 -3.89
N LEU A 34 3.32 -2.02 -3.20
CA LEU A 34 2.45 -3.18 -3.08
C LEU A 34 1.02 -2.76 -3.41
N VAL A 35 0.40 -3.47 -4.35
CA VAL A 35 -1.01 -3.32 -4.71
C VAL A 35 -1.79 -4.45 -4.07
N LEU A 36 -2.71 -4.11 -3.16
CA LEU A 36 -3.67 -5.02 -2.58
C LEU A 36 -4.98 -4.95 -3.37
N THR A 37 -5.36 -6.04 -4.01
CA THR A 37 -6.66 -6.17 -4.66
C THR A 37 -7.58 -7.03 -3.81
N ALA A 38 -8.83 -6.63 -3.64
CA ALA A 38 -9.81 -7.44 -2.93
C ALA A 38 -11.24 -7.15 -3.39
N PRO A 39 -12.15 -8.12 -3.26
CA PRO A 39 -13.58 -7.85 -3.21
C PRO A 39 -13.94 -6.83 -2.11
N PRO A 40 -15.03 -6.06 -2.27
CA PRO A 40 -15.52 -5.16 -1.21
C PRO A 40 -15.82 -5.95 0.06
N GLY A 41 -15.50 -5.38 1.23
CA GLY A 41 -15.74 -6.01 2.53
C GLY A 41 -14.64 -6.93 3.06
N LEU A 42 -13.62 -7.29 2.28
CA LEU A 42 -12.53 -8.19 2.72
C LEU A 42 -11.40 -7.50 3.51
N GLY A 43 -11.66 -6.35 4.13
CA GLY A 43 -10.75 -5.76 5.12
C GLY A 43 -9.50 -5.04 4.59
N ARG A 44 -9.57 -4.47 3.37
CA ARG A 44 -8.48 -3.63 2.80
C ARG A 44 -8.04 -2.51 3.75
N THR A 45 -9.00 -1.80 4.35
CA THR A 45 -8.73 -0.75 5.35
C THR A 45 -8.07 -1.30 6.61
N ALA A 46 -8.43 -2.51 7.07
CA ALA A 46 -7.79 -3.12 8.23
C ALA A 46 -6.31 -3.47 7.96
N LEU A 47 -5.98 -3.89 6.73
CA LEU A 47 -4.59 -4.11 6.31
C LEU A 47 -3.80 -2.79 6.20
N VAL A 48 -4.42 -1.71 5.75
CA VAL A 48 -3.80 -0.37 5.75
C VAL A 48 -3.50 0.08 7.18
N GLU A 49 -4.44 -0.05 8.11
CA GLU A 49 -4.22 0.29 9.51
C GLU A 49 -3.19 -0.64 10.17
N TYR A 50 -3.16 -1.92 9.81
CA TYR A 50 -2.09 -2.84 10.22
C TYR A 50 -0.71 -2.35 9.76
N ALA A 51 -0.55 -2.04 8.46
CA ALA A 51 0.69 -1.53 7.90
C ALA A 51 1.19 -0.28 8.62
N ARG A 52 0.27 0.65 8.94
CA ARG A 52 0.57 1.87 9.70
C ARG A 52 0.98 1.56 11.14
N GLY A 53 0.27 0.66 11.81
CA GLY A 53 0.58 0.25 13.17
C GLY A 53 1.96 -0.42 13.29
N ILE A 54 2.32 -1.26 12.31
CA ILE A 54 3.63 -1.91 12.30
C ILE A 54 4.74 -1.03 11.75
N CYS A 55 4.47 0.16 11.21
CA CYS A 55 5.48 1.06 10.64
C CYS A 55 6.34 1.76 11.73
N GLY A 56 5.83 1.88 12.96
CA GLY A 56 6.58 2.43 14.09
C GLY A 56 6.93 3.92 13.88
N THR A 57 8.22 4.25 13.88
CA THR A 57 8.72 5.64 13.74
C THR A 57 8.75 6.15 12.30
N VAL A 58 8.55 5.27 11.31
CA VAL A 58 8.45 5.65 9.89
C VAL A 58 7.15 6.45 9.71
N PRO A 59 7.20 7.71 9.26
CA PRO A 59 6.01 8.48 9.00
C PRO A 59 5.11 7.79 7.97
N SER A 60 3.84 7.58 8.34
CA SER A 60 2.81 7.09 7.43
C SER A 60 1.89 8.23 7.00
N VAL A 61 1.59 8.34 5.70
CA VAL A 61 0.63 9.31 5.17
C VAL A 61 -0.49 8.60 4.43
N GLN A 62 -1.73 9.03 4.67
CA GLN A 62 -2.89 8.56 3.88
C GLN A 62 -3.07 9.52 2.69
N ALA A 63 -3.00 9.00 1.47
CA ALA A 63 -3.32 9.77 0.28
C ALA A 63 -4.85 9.94 0.21
N ALA A 64 -5.34 11.13 0.54
CA ALA A 64 -6.76 11.48 0.47
C ALA A 64 -7.26 11.69 -0.98
N GLY A 65 -6.37 11.60 -1.96
CA GLY A 65 -6.65 11.83 -3.38
C GLY A 65 -5.37 11.77 -4.21
N PRO A 66 -5.44 12.16 -5.49
CA PRO A 66 -4.34 12.05 -6.45
C PRO A 66 -3.26 13.12 -6.23
N ALA A 67 -2.55 13.02 -5.13
CA ALA A 67 -1.31 13.76 -4.93
C ALA A 67 -0.15 12.98 -5.55
N ARG A 68 0.75 13.70 -6.24
CA ARG A 68 1.98 13.10 -6.81
C ARG A 68 2.81 12.48 -5.70
N LEU A 69 3.30 11.26 -5.92
CA LEU A 69 4.19 10.59 -4.97
C LEU A 69 5.49 11.37 -4.76
N ALA A 70 5.92 12.12 -5.78
CA ALA A 70 7.07 13.02 -5.72
C ALA A 70 6.96 14.08 -4.60
N VAL A 71 5.75 14.46 -4.16
CA VAL A 71 5.56 15.40 -3.04
C VAL A 71 5.88 14.74 -1.69
N TYR A 72 5.85 13.41 -1.62
CA TYR A 72 6.15 12.64 -0.42
C TYR A 72 7.61 12.17 -0.36
N GLY A 73 8.40 12.37 -1.42
CA GLY A 73 9.80 11.94 -1.52
C GLY A 73 10.77 12.96 -0.92
N GLU A 74 10.83 13.03 0.41
CA GLU A 74 12.01 13.56 1.12
C GLU A 74 13.01 12.42 1.35
N ASP A 75 14.30 12.70 1.61
CA ASP A 75 15.38 11.72 1.88
C ASP A 75 15.17 10.86 3.15
N ARG A 76 13.94 10.73 3.65
CA ARG A 76 13.59 9.97 4.85
C ARG A 76 12.57 8.87 4.55
N PRO A 77 12.70 7.71 5.21
CA PRO A 77 11.74 6.61 5.07
C PRO A 77 10.31 7.05 5.29
N ARG A 78 9.38 6.69 4.38
CA ARG A 78 7.95 7.03 4.47
C ARG A 78 7.08 5.91 3.91
N LEU A 79 5.94 5.67 4.54
CA LEU A 79 4.86 4.80 4.02
C LEU A 79 3.71 5.67 3.51
N VAL A 80 3.36 5.54 2.23
CA VAL A 80 2.18 6.17 1.62
C VAL A 80 1.10 5.10 1.46
N CYS A 81 -0.04 5.30 2.12
CA CYS A 81 -1.20 4.44 1.99
C CYS A 81 -2.25 5.14 1.11
N ALA A 82 -2.62 4.54 -0.02
CA ALA A 82 -3.72 5.02 -0.86
C ALA A 82 -4.84 3.97 -0.87
N ASP A 83 -5.96 4.29 -0.21
CA ASP A 83 -7.11 3.39 -0.13
C ASP A 83 -8.11 3.68 -1.26
N ASP A 84 -8.83 2.65 -1.70
CA ASP A 84 -9.85 2.73 -2.73
C ASP A 84 -9.42 3.48 -4.01
N VAL A 85 -8.21 3.24 -4.51
CA VAL A 85 -7.64 3.94 -5.68
C VAL A 85 -8.52 3.84 -6.93
N HIS A 86 -9.33 2.79 -7.04
CA HIS A 86 -10.36 2.63 -8.09
C HIS A 86 -11.45 3.72 -8.11
N ARG A 87 -11.60 4.47 -7.02
CA ARG A 87 -12.52 5.61 -6.93
C ARG A 87 -11.93 6.89 -7.50
N TRP A 88 -10.60 6.94 -7.72
CA TRP A 88 -9.95 8.06 -8.37
C TRP A 88 -10.22 8.05 -9.87
N ASP A 89 -10.17 9.21 -10.51
CA ASP A 89 -10.30 9.30 -11.97
C ASP A 89 -9.13 8.57 -12.69
N ALA A 90 -9.29 8.31 -13.99
CA ALA A 90 -8.32 7.55 -14.76
C ALA A 90 -6.96 8.25 -14.91
N ALA A 91 -6.95 9.59 -15.01
CA ALA A 91 -5.72 10.36 -15.18
C ALA A 91 -4.87 10.30 -13.89
N SER A 92 -5.54 10.44 -12.75
CA SER A 92 -5.01 10.28 -11.41
C SER A 92 -4.37 8.92 -11.17
N ARG A 93 -5.07 7.83 -11.52
CA ARG A 93 -4.54 6.46 -11.39
C ARG A 93 -3.35 6.22 -12.33
N SER A 94 -3.43 6.69 -13.57
CA SER A 94 -2.34 6.60 -14.55
C SER A 94 -1.09 7.35 -14.10
N ALA A 95 -1.27 8.55 -13.54
CA ALA A 95 -0.18 9.36 -12.99
C ALA A 95 0.49 8.66 -11.80
N LEU A 96 -0.30 8.10 -10.88
CA LEU A 96 0.19 7.31 -9.76
C LEU A 96 1.00 6.10 -10.22
N ALA A 97 0.47 5.31 -11.16
CA ALA A 97 1.16 4.15 -11.72
C ALA A 97 2.48 4.54 -12.41
N ALA A 98 2.48 5.67 -13.14
CA ALA A 98 3.68 6.19 -13.78
C ALA A 98 4.72 6.68 -12.76
N ASP A 99 4.31 7.32 -11.66
CA ASP A 99 5.20 7.72 -10.58
C ASP A 99 5.79 6.49 -9.87
N LEU A 100 5.00 5.45 -9.64
CA LEU A 100 5.45 4.18 -9.04
C LEU A 100 6.50 3.48 -9.91
N ARG A 101 6.30 3.45 -11.22
CA ARG A 101 7.28 2.89 -12.19
C ARG A 101 8.55 3.72 -12.29
N ARG A 102 8.45 5.04 -12.07
CA ARG A 102 9.58 5.98 -12.11
C ARG A 102 10.29 6.11 -10.77
N MET A 103 9.76 5.50 -9.70
CA MET A 103 10.34 5.62 -8.37
C MET A 103 11.75 5.04 -8.39
N PRO A 104 12.78 5.87 -8.21
CA PRO A 104 14.16 5.40 -8.29
C PRO A 104 14.45 4.57 -7.04
N GLY A 105 15.27 3.52 -7.15
CA GLY A 105 16.03 3.09 -5.96
C GLY A 105 16.93 4.25 -5.52
N PRO A 106 17.50 4.32 -4.31
CA PRO A 106 17.11 3.82 -2.99
C PRO A 106 16.24 4.85 -2.22
N ALA A 107 15.28 5.52 -2.87
CA ALA A 107 14.37 6.41 -2.14
C ALA A 107 13.50 5.57 -1.19
N PRO A 108 13.50 5.81 0.13
CA PRO A 108 12.88 4.90 1.11
C PRO A 108 11.35 5.10 1.21
N VAL A 109 10.67 5.16 0.08
CA VAL A 109 9.22 5.37 0.00
C VAL A 109 8.53 4.04 -0.30
N ALA A 110 7.71 3.55 0.64
CA ALA A 110 6.79 2.44 0.41
C ALA A 110 5.44 3.00 0.00
N VAL A 111 4.80 2.36 -0.96
CA VAL A 111 3.43 2.68 -1.33
C VAL A 111 2.56 1.43 -1.20
N LEU A 112 1.54 1.53 -0.36
CA LEU A 112 0.49 0.52 -0.21
C LEU A 112 -0.78 1.03 -0.89
N LEU A 113 -1.16 0.41 -2.00
CA LEU A 113 -2.37 0.73 -2.74
C LEU A 113 -3.45 -0.29 -2.43
N THR A 114 -4.69 0.14 -2.22
CA THR A 114 -5.82 -0.79 -2.21
C THR A 114 -6.76 -0.52 -3.38
N VAL A 115 -7.22 -1.60 -4.00
CA VAL A 115 -8.05 -1.50 -5.19
C VAL A 115 -9.15 -2.58 -5.16
N ALA A 116 -10.35 -2.23 -5.60
CA ALA A 116 -11.42 -3.20 -5.75
C ALA A 116 -11.12 -4.09 -6.96
N GLU A 117 -11.15 -5.41 -6.76
CA GLU A 117 -10.72 -6.40 -7.75
C GLU A 117 -11.41 -6.25 -9.12
N HIS A 118 -12.70 -5.91 -9.12
CA HIS A 118 -13.53 -5.85 -10.33
C HIS A 118 -13.42 -4.51 -11.09
N ARG A 119 -12.54 -3.60 -10.67
CA ARG A 119 -12.55 -2.19 -11.11
C ARG A 119 -11.24 -1.68 -11.70
N VAL A 120 -10.23 -2.54 -11.84
CA VAL A 120 -8.94 -2.17 -12.44
C VAL A 120 -8.83 -2.77 -13.82
N GLY A 121 -8.37 -2.00 -14.80
CA GLY A 121 -7.89 -2.59 -16.05
C GLY A 121 -6.67 -3.45 -15.75
N ALA A 122 -6.62 -4.67 -16.27
CA ALA A 122 -5.59 -5.67 -15.94
C ALA A 122 -4.14 -5.14 -16.03
N ASP A 123 -3.90 -4.11 -16.87
CA ASP A 123 -2.57 -3.58 -17.16
C ASP A 123 -2.19 -2.31 -16.39
N GLU A 124 -3.12 -1.65 -15.69
CA GLU A 124 -2.89 -0.29 -15.16
C GLU A 124 -1.73 -0.22 -14.14
N PHE A 125 -1.66 -1.24 -13.28
CA PHE A 125 -0.60 -1.44 -12.29
C PHE A 125 0.34 -2.60 -12.63
N ALA A 126 0.39 -3.03 -13.90
CA ALA A 126 1.30 -4.07 -14.34
C ALA A 126 2.76 -3.72 -14.01
N GLY A 127 3.51 -4.73 -13.56
CA GLY A 127 4.91 -4.58 -13.12
C GLY A 127 5.08 -4.17 -11.65
N LEU A 128 4.01 -3.86 -10.93
CA LEU A 128 4.04 -3.68 -9.48
C LEU A 128 3.75 -5.01 -8.77
N ALA A 129 4.34 -5.20 -7.58
CA ALA A 129 3.99 -6.33 -6.73
C ALA A 129 2.51 -6.24 -6.38
N THR A 130 1.73 -7.23 -6.81
CA THR A 130 0.28 -7.26 -6.64
C THR A 130 -0.11 -8.50 -5.84
N LEU A 131 -0.89 -8.32 -4.79
CA LEU A 131 -1.43 -9.39 -3.98
C LEU A 131 -2.96 -9.31 -3.98
N ARG A 132 -3.59 -10.41 -4.34
CA ARG A 132 -5.04 -10.59 -4.26
C ARG A 132 -5.40 -11.14 -2.87
N LEU A 133 -6.26 -10.43 -2.15
CA LEU A 133 -6.82 -10.93 -0.90
C LEU A 133 -7.89 -11.98 -1.21
N GLY A 134 -7.62 -13.21 -0.79
CA GLY A 134 -8.61 -14.27 -0.73
C GLY A 134 -9.61 -14.09 0.42
N PRO A 135 -10.60 -15.00 0.53
CA PRO A 135 -11.32 -15.17 1.78
C PRO A 135 -10.35 -15.42 2.93
N LEU A 136 -10.78 -15.13 4.16
CA LEU A 136 -9.97 -15.40 5.35
C LEU A 136 -9.59 -16.88 5.38
N ASP A 137 -8.32 -17.20 5.58
CA ASP A 137 -7.89 -18.58 5.84
C ASP A 137 -8.66 -19.08 7.07
N ASP A 138 -9.24 -20.28 6.98
CA ASP A 138 -9.83 -20.94 8.14
C ASP A 138 -8.70 -21.18 9.17
N GLY A 139 -8.84 -20.53 10.34
CA GLY A 139 -7.86 -20.53 11.43
C GLY A 139 -7.79 -21.85 12.19
#